data_AF-A0A5M8Q6G7-F1
#
_entry.id   AF-A0A5M8Q6G7-F1
#
_cell.length_a   1.000
_cell.length_b   1.000
_cell.length_c   1.000
_cell.angle_alpha   90.00
_cell.angle_beta   90.00
_cell.angle_gamma   90.00
#
_symmetry.space_group_name_H-M   'P 1'
#
loop_
_entity.id
_entity.type
_entity.pdbx_description
1 polymer ?
#
loop_
_entity_poly.entity_id
_entity_poly.type
_entity_poly.pdbx_seq_one_letter_code
_entity_poly.pdbx_strand_id
1 'polypeptide(L)'
;MEESARKVKSNIFETALAVLVLFAIIFSIIDFIDTGSPNTRIGNPFAEYYSNPGIKRILTLKFISYCSFLVFFILLCFDKYRKKITVLITYLASALTIATLQWYELYYGSTFYYGEVRDKQGLGFPVLSTFMVTLIIWKINYSKSRDKDLTIKLILTGILNFGLYQFYGQVYESWNLSQS
;
A
#
# COMPACT_ATOMS: atom_id res chain seq x y z
N MET A 1 25.76 -4.46 -33.64
CA MET A 1 24.68 -5.22 -32.94
C MET A 1 24.81 -5.01 -31.44
N GLU A 2 24.81 -3.75 -30.99
CA GLU A 2 25.31 -3.33 -29.66
C GLU A 2 24.31 -2.41 -28.92
N GLU A 3 23.11 -2.24 -29.45
CA GLU A 3 22.06 -1.35 -28.90
C GLU A 3 21.18 -2.03 -27.85
N SER A 4 21.22 -3.36 -27.75
CA SER A 4 20.33 -4.14 -26.89
C SER A 4 20.79 -4.23 -25.43
N ALA A 5 22.09 -4.06 -25.15
CA ALA A 5 22.65 -4.30 -23.82
C ALA A 5 22.49 -3.14 -22.82
N ARG A 6 22.04 -1.95 -23.25
CA ARG A 6 22.01 -0.72 -22.41
C ARG A 6 20.68 -0.39 -21.73
N LYS A 7 19.65 -1.24 -21.80
CA LYS A 7 18.30 -0.90 -21.32
C LYS A 7 17.77 -1.68 -20.10
N VAL A 8 18.61 -2.46 -19.43
CA VAL A 8 18.31 -2.99 -18.10
C VAL A 8 19.16 -2.24 -17.06
N LYS A 9 18.99 -0.91 -16.96
CA LYS A 9 19.29 -0.26 -15.69
C LYS A 9 18.18 -0.71 -14.74
N SER A 10 18.45 -1.79 -14.02
CA SER A 10 17.59 -2.34 -12.97
C SER A 10 17.17 -1.19 -12.05
N ASN A 11 15.90 -0.78 -12.13
CA ASN A 11 15.29 0.06 -11.12
C ASN A 11 15.00 -0.84 -9.92
N ILE A 12 16.01 -1.13 -9.11
CA ILE A 12 15.94 -2.01 -7.93
C ILE A 12 14.72 -1.67 -7.07
N PHE A 13 14.41 -0.38 -6.92
CA PHE A 13 13.24 0.08 -6.17
C PHE A 13 11.90 -0.30 -6.81
N GLU A 14 11.77 -0.17 -8.13
CA GLU A 14 10.55 -0.54 -8.86
C GLU A 14 10.34 -2.06 -8.83
N THR A 15 11.43 -2.83 -8.98
CA THR A 15 11.40 -4.28 -8.87
C THR A 15 11.04 -4.71 -7.45
N ALA A 16 11.65 -4.12 -6.42
CA ALA A 16 11.33 -4.41 -5.03
C ALA A 16 9.86 -4.11 -4.72
N LEU A 17 9.34 -2.97 -5.16
CA LEU A 17 7.93 -2.62 -4.96
C LEU A 17 7.00 -3.61 -5.66
N ALA A 18 7.30 -3.99 -6.91
CA ALA A 18 6.52 -4.97 -7.65
C ALA A 18 6.46 -6.32 -6.90
N VAL A 19 7.61 -6.79 -6.40
CA VAL A 19 7.71 -8.03 -5.62
C VAL A 19 6.91 -7.94 -4.32
N LEU A 20 7.02 -6.83 -3.58
CA LEU A 20 6.25 -6.63 -2.34
C LEU A 20 4.74 -6.61 -2.60
N VAL A 21 4.29 -5.97 -3.69
CA VAL A 21 2.88 -5.96 -4.11
C VAL A 21 2.42 -7.37 -4.48
N LEU A 22 3.24 -8.12 -5.22
CA LEU A 22 2.93 -9.51 -5.57
C LEU A 22 2.81 -10.39 -4.33
N PHE A 23 3.70 -10.24 -3.35
CA PHE A 23 3.56 -10.94 -2.07
C PHE A 23 2.27 -10.54 -1.33
N ALA A 24 1.92 -9.25 -1.29
CA ALA A 24 0.66 -8.82 -0.70
C ALA A 24 -0.57 -9.46 -1.38
N ILE A 25 -0.54 -9.60 -2.72
CA ILE A 25 -1.59 -10.29 -3.48
C ILE A 25 -1.61 -11.79 -3.14
N ILE A 26 -0.46 -12.45 -3.12
CA ILE A 26 -0.35 -13.89 -2.79
C ILE A 26 -0.87 -14.15 -1.37
N PHE A 27 -0.44 -13.35 -0.38
CA PHE A 27 -0.94 -13.48 0.99
C PHE A 27 -2.45 -13.23 1.08
N SER A 28 -2.98 -12.27 0.31
CA SER A 28 -4.44 -12.06 0.26
C SER A 28 -5.17 -13.29 -0.31
N ILE A 29 -4.60 -13.96 -1.32
CA ILE A 29 -5.18 -15.19 -1.89
C ILE A 29 -5.17 -16.32 -0.86
N ILE A 30 -4.04 -16.50 -0.15
CA ILE A 30 -3.92 -17.50 0.92
C ILE A 30 -4.99 -17.24 1.98
N ASP A 31 -5.16 -15.99 2.41
CA ASP A 31 -6.16 -15.59 3.40
C ASP A 31 -7.60 -15.88 2.92
N PHE A 32 -7.93 -15.65 1.64
CA PHE A 32 -9.24 -16.04 1.10
C PHE A 32 -9.47 -17.55 1.10
N ILE A 33 -8.45 -18.35 0.81
CA ILE A 33 -8.55 -19.81 0.83
C ILE A 33 -8.76 -20.30 2.28
N ASP A 34 -7.97 -19.78 3.22
CA ASP A 34 -8.02 -20.19 4.62
C ASP A 34 -9.33 -19.79 5.30
N THR A 35 -9.86 -18.60 5.01
CA THR A 35 -11.15 -18.13 5.55
C THR A 35 -12.38 -18.82 4.96
N GLY A 36 -12.23 -19.49 3.81
CA GLY A 36 -13.27 -20.30 3.17
C GLY A 36 -13.33 -21.75 3.66
N SER A 37 -12.29 -22.24 4.35
CA SER A 37 -12.21 -23.62 4.82
C SER A 37 -12.95 -23.81 6.16
N PRO A 38 -13.80 -24.84 6.34
CA PRO A 38 -14.43 -25.14 7.63
C PRO A 38 -13.43 -25.60 8.70
N ASN A 39 -12.33 -26.24 8.29
CA ASN A 39 -11.37 -26.90 9.19
C ASN A 39 -10.37 -25.92 9.82
N THR A 40 -10.24 -24.70 9.30
CA THR A 40 -9.29 -23.68 9.80
C THR A 40 -9.79 -22.93 11.05
N ARG A 41 -11.00 -23.25 11.54
CA ARG A 41 -11.55 -22.67 12.78
C ARG A 41 -11.01 -23.33 14.05
N ILE A 42 -10.57 -24.58 13.97
CA ILE A 42 -10.13 -25.35 15.15
C ILE A 42 -8.69 -24.93 15.48
N GLY A 43 -8.50 -24.23 16.61
CA GLY A 43 -7.19 -23.81 17.10
C GLY A 43 -6.65 -22.48 16.54
N ASN A 44 -7.41 -21.76 15.70
CA ASN A 44 -7.02 -20.44 15.22
C ASN A 44 -7.64 -19.33 16.09
N PRO A 45 -6.82 -18.59 16.88
CA PRO A 45 -7.31 -17.53 17.77
C PRO A 45 -7.90 -16.31 17.03
N PHE A 46 -7.77 -16.25 15.70
CA PHE A 46 -8.30 -15.19 14.85
C PHE A 46 -9.42 -15.67 13.92
N ALA A 47 -9.85 -16.94 13.99
CA ALA A 47 -10.88 -17.49 13.09
C ALA A 47 -12.15 -16.64 13.06
N GLU A 48 -12.45 -16.10 14.22
CA GLU A 48 -13.66 -15.38 14.53
C GLU A 48 -13.56 -13.92 13.96
N TYR A 49 -12.38 -13.28 14.03
CA TYR A 49 -12.04 -12.02 13.32
C TYR A 49 -12.20 -12.16 11.80
N TYR A 50 -11.59 -13.21 11.25
CA TYR A 50 -11.63 -13.47 9.82
C TYR A 50 -13.01 -13.93 9.31
N SER A 51 -13.89 -14.37 10.22
CA SER A 51 -15.27 -14.71 9.89
C SER A 51 -16.18 -13.48 9.77
N ASN A 52 -15.76 -12.33 10.32
CA ASN A 52 -16.56 -11.11 10.35
C ASN A 52 -16.83 -10.57 8.92
N PRO A 53 -18.10 -10.34 8.53
CA PRO A 53 -18.44 -9.86 7.19
C PRO A 53 -17.81 -8.51 6.81
N GLY A 54 -17.62 -7.61 7.77
CA GLY A 54 -16.95 -6.32 7.58
C GLY A 54 -15.47 -6.50 7.26
N ILE A 55 -14.75 -7.30 8.06
CA ILE A 55 -13.34 -7.65 7.80
C ILE A 55 -13.18 -8.30 6.43
N LYS A 56 -14.02 -9.26 6.07
CA LYS A 56 -14.00 -9.89 4.74
C LYS A 56 -14.16 -8.88 3.61
N ARG A 57 -15.09 -7.92 3.73
CA ARG A 57 -15.28 -6.87 2.73
C ARG A 57 -14.04 -5.97 2.60
N ILE A 58 -13.42 -5.60 3.72
CA ILE A 58 -12.20 -4.78 3.73
C ILE A 58 -11.07 -5.52 3.03
N LEU A 59 -10.84 -6.80 3.36
CA LEU A 59 -9.82 -7.64 2.73
C LEU A 59 -10.06 -7.80 1.22
N THR A 60 -11.30 -8.02 0.79
CA THR A 60 -11.67 -8.07 -0.65
C THR A 60 -11.36 -6.76 -1.36
N LEU A 61 -11.73 -5.62 -0.78
CA LEU A 61 -11.43 -4.31 -1.37
C LEU A 61 -9.93 -4.03 -1.42
N LYS A 62 -9.16 -4.45 -0.39
CA LYS A 62 -7.69 -4.34 -0.39
C LYS A 62 -7.09 -5.16 -1.53
N PHE A 63 -7.52 -6.42 -1.69
CA PHE A 63 -7.06 -7.28 -2.77
C PHE A 63 -7.31 -6.66 -4.15
N ILE A 64 -8.55 -6.19 -4.41
CA ILE A 64 -8.88 -5.52 -5.68
C ILE A 64 -8.00 -4.29 -5.90
N SER A 65 -7.75 -3.52 -4.83
CA SER A 65 -6.92 -2.32 -4.90
C SER A 65 -5.45 -2.65 -5.19
N TYR A 66 -4.88 -3.72 -4.60
CA TYR A 66 -3.54 -4.21 -4.93
C TYR A 66 -3.43 -4.68 -6.38
N CYS A 67 -4.42 -5.42 -6.88
CA CYS A 67 -4.47 -5.84 -8.28
C CYS A 67 -4.54 -4.64 -9.23
N SER A 68 -5.42 -3.68 -8.94
CA SER A 68 -5.53 -2.42 -9.70
C SER A 68 -4.20 -1.67 -9.69
N PHE A 69 -3.62 -1.47 -8.50
CA PHE A 69 -2.32 -0.83 -8.34
C PHE A 69 -1.24 -1.49 -9.20
N LEU A 70 -1.12 -2.82 -9.16
CA LEU A 70 -0.13 -3.56 -9.92
C LEU A 70 -0.31 -3.37 -11.43
N VAL A 71 -1.54 -3.42 -11.93
CA VAL A 71 -1.84 -3.18 -13.36
C VAL A 71 -1.40 -1.77 -13.76
N PHE A 72 -1.79 -0.73 -13.02
CA PHE A 72 -1.42 0.64 -13.36
C PHE A 72 0.08 0.92 -13.16
N PHE A 73 0.71 0.27 -12.19
CA PHE A 73 2.16 0.30 -12.00
C PHE A 73 2.89 -0.27 -13.22
N ILE A 74 2.45 -1.43 -13.72
CA ILE A 74 2.99 -2.04 -14.95
C ILE A 74 2.76 -1.12 -16.15
N LEU A 75 1.58 -0.51 -16.29
CA LEU A 75 1.30 0.45 -17.37
C LEU A 75 2.28 1.63 -17.33
N LEU A 76 2.62 2.15 -16.16
CA LEU A 76 3.59 3.24 -16.00
C LEU A 76 5.03 2.88 -16.40
N CYS A 77 5.36 1.60 -16.55
CA CYS A 77 6.64 1.16 -17.12
C CYS A 77 6.72 1.36 -18.64
N PHE A 78 5.58 1.55 -19.32
CA PHE A 78 5.54 1.85 -20.75
C PHE A 78 5.47 3.36 -21.00
N ASP A 79 6.39 3.88 -21.81
CA ASP A 79 6.52 5.33 -22.08
C ASP A 79 5.21 5.99 -22.55
N LYS A 80 4.39 5.26 -23.33
CA LYS A 80 3.07 5.73 -23.82
C LYS A 80 2.09 6.10 -22.69
N TYR A 81 2.22 5.50 -21.51
CA TYR A 81 1.29 5.67 -20.40
C TYR A 81 1.87 6.50 -19.25
N ARG A 82 3.19 6.73 -19.23
CA ARG A 82 3.91 7.46 -18.16
C ARG A 82 3.38 8.87 -17.87
N LYS A 83 2.79 9.54 -18.87
CA LYS A 83 2.21 10.89 -18.73
C LYS A 83 0.68 10.91 -18.87
N LYS A 84 0.02 9.76 -18.99
CA LYS A 84 -1.43 9.72 -19.11
C LYS A 84 -2.07 10.00 -17.76
N ILE A 85 -2.80 11.11 -17.67
CA ILE A 85 -3.38 11.58 -16.40
C ILE A 85 -4.30 10.54 -15.77
N THR A 86 -5.10 9.83 -16.56
CA THR A 86 -5.97 8.75 -16.08
C THR A 86 -5.19 7.63 -15.40
N VAL A 87 -4.04 7.23 -15.97
CA VAL A 87 -3.18 6.17 -15.41
C VAL A 87 -2.56 6.64 -14.10
N LEU A 88 -2.08 7.88 -14.06
CA LEU A 88 -1.47 8.48 -12.86
C LEU A 88 -2.50 8.63 -11.73
N ILE A 89 -3.72 9.10 -12.04
CA ILE A 89 -4.81 9.25 -11.07
C ILE A 89 -5.22 7.89 -10.53
N THR A 90 -5.45 6.88 -11.36
CA THR A 90 -5.89 5.55 -10.88
C THR A 90 -4.79 4.85 -10.08
N TYR A 91 -3.52 5.02 -10.47
CA TYR A 91 -2.38 4.57 -9.68
C TYR A 91 -2.36 5.20 -8.28
N LEU A 92 -2.52 6.52 -8.19
CA LEU A 92 -2.54 7.23 -6.90
C LEU A 92 -3.77 6.87 -6.07
N ALA A 93 -4.95 6.79 -6.70
CA ALA A 93 -6.19 6.44 -6.03
C ALA A 93 -6.10 5.02 -5.45
N SER A 94 -5.55 4.05 -6.18
CA SER A 94 -5.37 2.69 -5.67
C SER A 94 -4.36 2.64 -4.51
N ALA A 95 -3.23 3.33 -4.60
CA ALA A 95 -2.25 3.42 -3.51
C ALA A 95 -2.85 4.03 -2.23
N LEU A 96 -3.58 5.15 -2.36
CA LEU A 96 -4.26 5.80 -1.24
C LEU A 96 -5.38 4.93 -0.67
N THR A 97 -6.16 4.26 -1.54
CA THR A 97 -7.21 3.34 -1.10
C THR A 97 -6.64 2.17 -0.30
N ILE A 98 -5.52 1.59 -0.72
CA ILE A 98 -4.83 0.54 0.05
C ILE A 98 -4.45 1.09 1.44
N ALA A 99 -3.88 2.29 1.50
CA ALA A 99 -3.46 2.92 2.75
C ALA A 99 -4.64 3.16 3.70
N THR A 100 -5.74 3.68 3.17
CA THR A 100 -6.98 3.94 3.92
C THR A 100 -7.64 2.65 4.37
N LEU A 101 -7.71 1.62 3.52
CA LEU A 101 -8.29 0.33 3.88
C LEU A 101 -7.45 -0.42 4.91
N GLN A 102 -6.11 -0.31 4.84
CA GLN A 102 -5.23 -0.86 5.89
C GLN A 102 -5.56 -0.21 7.24
N TRP A 103 -5.74 1.11 7.27
CA TRP A 103 -6.12 1.81 8.49
C TRP A 103 -7.54 1.47 8.94
N TYR A 104 -8.50 1.41 8.03
CA TYR A 104 -9.88 1.07 8.33
C TYR A 104 -10.04 -0.38 8.81
N GLU A 105 -9.23 -1.32 8.30
CA GLU A 105 -9.15 -2.68 8.83
C GLU A 105 -8.70 -2.68 10.29
N LEU A 106 -7.72 -1.84 10.62
CA LEU A 106 -7.20 -1.70 11.98
C LEU A 106 -8.29 -1.11 12.90
N TYR A 107 -8.90 0.00 12.50
CA TYR A 107 -10.02 0.67 13.19
C TYR A 107 -11.22 -0.27 13.40
N TYR A 108 -11.63 -0.97 12.35
CA TYR A 108 -12.80 -1.85 12.42
C TYR A 108 -12.47 -3.14 13.16
N GLY A 109 -11.24 -3.64 13.06
CA GLY A 109 -10.81 -4.85 13.75
C GLY A 109 -10.77 -4.72 15.27
N SER A 110 -10.33 -3.57 15.77
CA SER A 110 -10.25 -3.27 17.20
C SER A 110 -11.62 -3.05 17.85
N THR A 111 -12.63 -2.54 17.12
CA THR A 111 -13.99 -2.37 17.69
C THR A 111 -14.74 -3.68 17.92
N PHE A 112 -14.39 -4.76 17.21
CA PHE A 112 -15.13 -6.04 17.28
C PHE A 112 -14.39 -7.18 17.97
N TYR A 113 -13.05 -7.18 18.01
CA TYR A 113 -12.30 -8.38 18.43
C TYR A 113 -11.30 -8.18 19.57
N TYR A 114 -10.76 -6.98 19.76
CA TYR A 114 -9.67 -6.75 20.70
C TYR A 114 -9.66 -5.31 21.19
N GLY A 115 -10.35 -5.05 22.31
CA GLY A 115 -10.12 -3.84 23.11
C GLY A 115 -8.90 -3.93 24.04
N GLU A 116 -8.08 -4.99 23.99
CA GLU A 116 -6.96 -5.15 24.95
C GLU A 116 -5.65 -5.74 24.40
N VAL A 117 -5.66 -6.60 23.36
CA VAL A 117 -4.43 -7.30 22.91
C VAL A 117 -3.76 -6.63 21.70
N ARG A 118 -4.54 -6.01 20.80
CA ARG A 118 -4.01 -5.27 19.63
C ARG A 118 -3.60 -3.83 19.96
N ASP A 119 -4.20 -3.24 21.00
CA ASP A 119 -3.86 -1.89 21.50
C ASP A 119 -2.39 -1.77 21.93
N LYS A 120 -1.71 -2.90 22.17
CA LYS A 120 -0.28 -2.95 22.53
C LYS A 120 0.69 -3.08 21.35
N GLN A 121 0.21 -3.36 20.13
CA GLN A 121 1.08 -3.48 18.95
C GLN A 121 1.20 -2.21 18.13
N GLY A 122 0.41 -1.18 18.45
CA GLY A 122 0.40 0.10 17.74
C GLY A 122 -0.11 -0.03 16.30
N LEU A 123 -0.71 1.03 15.76
CA LEU A 123 -0.90 1.09 14.32
C LEU A 123 0.46 1.35 13.67
N GLY A 124 1.07 0.29 13.12
CA GLY A 124 2.27 0.44 12.31
C GLY A 124 2.00 1.39 11.13
N PHE A 125 2.93 2.31 10.87
CA PHE A 125 2.85 3.20 9.71
C PHE A 125 2.77 2.33 8.43
N PRO A 126 1.85 2.61 7.48
CA PRO A 126 1.68 1.78 6.28
C PRO A 126 2.81 2.05 5.27
N VAL A 127 4.01 1.59 5.61
CA VAL A 127 5.28 1.83 4.89
C VAL A 127 5.14 1.47 3.41
N LEU A 128 4.51 0.33 3.09
CA LEU A 128 4.33 -0.10 1.71
C LEU A 128 3.49 0.90 0.90
N SER A 129 2.35 1.33 1.44
CA SER A 129 1.49 2.31 0.78
C SER A 129 2.18 3.65 0.61
N THR A 130 3.01 4.06 1.57
CA THR A 130 3.81 5.29 1.45
C THR A 130 4.83 5.21 0.31
N PHE A 131 5.49 4.06 0.12
CA PHE A 131 6.35 3.83 -1.04
C PHE A 131 5.57 3.84 -2.36
N MET A 132 4.35 3.28 -2.37
CA MET A 132 3.47 3.32 -3.53
C MET A 132 3.12 4.76 -3.94
N VAL A 133 2.72 5.62 -3.00
CA VAL A 133 2.35 7.01 -3.31
C VAL A 133 3.57 7.82 -3.76
N THR A 134 4.71 7.66 -3.07
CA THR A 134 5.92 8.45 -3.35
C THR A 134 6.58 8.11 -4.67
N LEU A 135 6.36 6.91 -5.23
CA LEU A 135 6.97 6.50 -6.50
C LEU A 135 6.55 7.37 -7.69
N ILE A 136 5.37 8.00 -7.65
CA ILE A 136 4.93 8.96 -8.69
C ILE A 136 5.93 10.11 -8.87
N ILE A 137 6.49 10.59 -7.76
CA ILE A 137 7.46 11.69 -7.71
C ILE A 137 8.71 11.27 -8.48
N TRP A 138 9.15 10.03 -8.30
CA TRP A 138 10.34 9.49 -8.95
C TRP A 138 10.15 9.23 -10.45
N LYS A 139 8.90 9.02 -10.89
CA LYS A 139 8.55 8.82 -12.31
C LYS A 139 8.45 10.12 -13.11
N ILE A 140 8.29 11.28 -12.47
CA ILE A 140 8.18 12.58 -13.13
C ILE A 140 9.58 13.23 -13.25
N ASN A 141 9.87 13.87 -14.38
CA ASN A 141 11.07 14.68 -14.54
C ASN A 141 10.70 16.15 -14.34
N TYR A 142 11.17 16.75 -13.26
CA TYR A 142 10.89 18.14 -12.87
C TYR A 142 11.92 19.12 -13.41
N SER A 143 13.13 18.65 -13.72
CA SER A 143 14.19 19.48 -14.29
C SER A 143 14.97 18.75 -15.38
N LYS A 144 15.58 19.52 -16.29
CA LYS A 144 16.56 18.99 -17.26
C LYS A 144 17.92 18.72 -16.60
N SER A 145 18.23 19.40 -15.50
CA SER A 145 19.46 19.19 -14.72
C SER A 145 19.25 18.02 -13.76
N ARG A 146 20.14 17.02 -13.82
CA ARG A 146 20.08 15.81 -12.99
C ARG A 146 20.06 16.12 -11.49
N ASP A 147 20.94 17.00 -11.03
CA ASP A 147 21.08 17.29 -9.60
C ASP A 147 19.88 18.08 -9.07
N LYS A 148 19.37 19.02 -9.87
CA LYS A 148 18.13 19.76 -9.54
C LYS A 148 16.91 18.83 -9.52
N ASP A 149 16.79 17.93 -10.50
CA ASP A 149 15.70 16.94 -10.56
C ASP A 149 15.73 16.00 -9.34
N LEU A 150 16.91 15.47 -9.00
CA LEU A 150 17.09 14.62 -7.81
C LEU A 150 16.75 15.37 -6.52
N THR A 151 17.21 16.61 -6.38
CA THR A 151 16.94 17.44 -5.19
C THR A 151 15.44 17.68 -5.03
N ILE A 152 14.73 18.04 -6.11
CA ILE A 152 13.28 18.22 -6.09
C ILE A 152 12.58 16.93 -5.68
N LYS A 153 12.98 15.78 -6.24
CA LYS A 153 12.39 14.47 -5.91
C LYS A 153 12.55 14.13 -4.42
N LEU A 154 13.74 14.37 -3.86
CA LEU A 154 14.03 14.13 -2.45
C LEU A 154 13.18 15.04 -1.55
N ILE A 155 13.11 16.34 -1.86
CA ILE A 155 12.30 17.30 -1.11
C ILE A 155 10.82 16.91 -1.14
N LEU A 156 10.26 16.64 -2.32
CA LEU A 156 8.86 16.24 -2.46
C LEU A 156 8.56 14.93 -1.74
N THR A 157 9.48 13.96 -1.82
CA THR A 157 9.37 12.69 -1.08
C THR A 157 9.36 12.94 0.42
N GLY A 158 10.26 13.78 0.93
CA GLY A 158 10.34 14.14 2.35
C GLY A 158 9.08 14.84 2.85
N ILE A 159 8.60 15.85 2.13
CA ILE A 159 7.36 16.59 2.47
C ILE A 159 6.16 15.65 2.50
N LEU A 160 6.01 14.78 1.49
CA LEU A 160 4.90 13.84 1.42
C LEU A 160 4.95 12.81 2.56
N ASN A 161 6.12 12.22 2.84
CA ASN A 161 6.28 11.28 3.94
C ASN A 161 6.00 11.93 5.31
N PHE A 162 6.51 13.14 5.52
CA PHE A 162 6.26 13.89 6.76
C PHE A 162 4.78 14.22 6.91
N GLY A 163 4.13 14.70 5.85
CA GLY A 163 2.70 14.97 5.85
C GLY A 163 1.86 13.73 6.14
N LEU A 164 2.19 12.59 5.50
CA LEU A 164 1.56 11.31 5.79
C LEU A 164 1.79 10.89 7.25
N TYR A 165 3.03 10.98 7.75
CA TYR A 165 3.34 10.65 9.14
C TYR A 165 2.53 11.49 10.15
N GLN A 166 2.46 12.81 9.96
CA GLN A 166 1.66 13.69 10.80
C GLN A 166 0.17 13.36 10.73
N PHE A 167 -0.35 13.12 9.53
CA PHE A 167 -1.74 12.71 9.33
C PHE A 167 -2.05 11.39 10.05
N TYR A 168 -1.21 10.38 9.88
CA TYR A 168 -1.35 9.11 10.59
C TYR A 168 -1.23 9.27 12.11
N GLY A 169 -0.33 10.14 12.58
CA GLY A 169 -0.17 10.46 14.00
C GLY A 169 -1.43 11.07 14.62
N GLN A 170 -2.03 12.08 13.99
CA GLN A 170 -3.26 12.72 14.48
C GLN A 170 -4.44 11.74 14.53
N VAL A 171 -4.54 10.90 13.51
CA VAL A 171 -5.58 9.88 13.43
C VAL A 171 -5.35 8.79 14.50
N TYR A 172 -4.09 8.45 14.80
CA TYR A 172 -3.72 7.50 15.86
C TYR A 172 -3.93 8.05 17.27
N GLU A 173 -3.64 9.33 17.53
CA GLU A 173 -3.88 9.96 18.83
C GLU A 173 -5.38 10.08 19.13
N SER A 174 -6.17 10.47 18.12
CA SER A 174 -7.64 10.50 18.23
C SER A 174 -8.21 9.11 18.55
N TRP A 175 -7.57 8.06 18.01
CA TRP A 175 -7.91 6.68 18.28
C TRP A 175 -7.64 6.29 19.74
N ASN A 176 -6.47 6.62 20.28
CA ASN A 176 -6.14 6.35 21.69
C ASN A 176 -7.11 7.05 22.67
N LEU A 177 -7.56 8.27 22.34
CA LEU A 177 -8.53 9.02 23.16
C LEU A 177 -9.94 8.40 23.15
N SER A 178 -10.30 7.65 22.11
CA SER A 178 -11.62 7.00 22.01
C SER A 178 -11.72 5.65 22.73
N GLN A 179 -10.58 5.09 23.15
CA GLN A 179 -10.48 3.83 23.88
C GLN A 179 -10.19 4.00 25.38
N SER A 180 -9.96 5.23 25.87
CA SER A 180 -9.82 5.59 27.29
C SER A 180 -11.13 6.01 27.93
#